data_AF-A0A4R9WS88-F1
#
_entry.id   AF-A0A4R9WS88-F1
#
_cell.length_a   1.000
_cell.length_b   1.000
_cell.length_c   1.000
_cell.angle_alpha   90.00
_cell.angle_beta   90.00
_cell.angle_gamma   90.00
#
_symmetry.space_group_name_H-M   'P 1'
#
loop_
_entity.id
_entity.type
_entity.pdbx_description
1 polymer ?
#
loop_
_entity_poly.entity_id
_entity_poly.type
_entity_poly.pdbx_seq_one_letter_code
_entity_poly.pdbx_strand_id
1 'polypeptide(L)'
;INNGLVSYFTGRGLDIAAVATFDRRDDREAARISLASIEAAAERMAAAPGVDAIFISCTSLRVAEAVAELELRIGIPVTSSNHAMAWLCLRLAGIDDVVP
;
A
#
# COMPACT_ATOMS: atom_id res chain seq x y z
N ILE A 1 -13.71 7.84 -2.99
CA ILE A 1 -12.52 7.16 -3.55
C ILE A 1 -12.42 5.73 -3.01
N ASN A 2 -12.36 5.55 -1.69
CA ASN A 2 -12.11 4.22 -1.07
C ASN A 2 -13.11 3.12 -1.46
N ASN A 3 -14.42 3.39 -1.49
CA ASN A 3 -15.42 2.39 -1.91
C ASN A 3 -15.24 1.92 -3.37
N GLY A 4 -14.68 2.76 -4.23
CA GLY A 4 -14.36 2.40 -5.62
C GLY A 4 -13.20 1.40 -5.68
N LEU A 5 -12.17 1.58 -4.85
CA LEU A 5 -11.03 0.65 -4.75
C LEU A 5 -11.47 -0.71 -4.21
N VAL A 6 -12.28 -0.73 -3.15
CA VAL A 6 -12.83 -1.97 -2.59
C VAL A 6 -13.60 -2.74 -3.67
N SER A 7 -14.51 -2.07 -4.37
CA SER A 7 -15.30 -2.68 -5.44
C SER A 7 -14.43 -3.19 -6.59
N TYR A 8 -13.39 -2.45 -6.96
CA TYR A 8 -12.47 -2.81 -8.03
C TYR A 8 -11.67 -4.09 -7.74
N PHE A 9 -11.14 -4.21 -6.51
CA PHE A 9 -10.35 -5.37 -6.10
C PHE A 9 -11.23 -6.58 -5.76
N THR A 10 -12.37 -6.38 -5.11
CA THR A 10 -13.34 -7.45 -4.85
C THR A 10 -13.87 -8.04 -6.16
N GLY A 11 -14.16 -7.20 -7.15
CA GLY A 11 -14.55 -7.64 -8.49
C GLY A 11 -13.46 -8.41 -9.26
N ARG A 12 -12.23 -8.45 -8.75
CA ARG A 12 -11.10 -9.23 -9.28
C ARG A 12 -10.77 -10.46 -8.42
N GLY A 13 -11.62 -10.78 -7.45
CA GLY A 13 -11.48 -11.97 -6.60
C GLY A 13 -10.53 -11.79 -5.42
N LEU A 14 -10.13 -10.56 -5.07
CA LEU A 14 -9.41 -10.29 -3.83
C LEU A 14 -10.40 -10.08 -2.69
N ASP A 15 -10.15 -10.72 -1.55
CA ASP A 15 -10.88 -10.44 -0.32
C ASP A 15 -10.32 -9.17 0.35
N ILE A 16 -11.19 -8.24 0.71
CA ILE A 16 -10.81 -6.98 1.34
C ILE A 16 -11.23 -7.04 2.81
N ALA A 17 -10.36 -7.62 3.64
CA ALA A 17 -10.61 -7.82 5.07
C ALA A 17 -10.78 -6.52 5.86
N ALA A 18 -10.06 -5.45 5.47
CA ALA A 18 -10.13 -4.16 6.15
C ALA A 18 -9.73 -3.00 5.24
N VAL A 19 -10.24 -1.80 5.56
CA VAL A 19 -9.91 -0.55 4.85
C VAL A 19 -9.66 0.56 5.87
N ALA A 20 -8.55 1.29 5.70
CA ALA A 20 -8.25 2.49 6.47
C ALA A 20 -7.99 3.69 5.56
N THR A 21 -8.24 4.88 6.11
CA THR A 21 -8.02 6.15 5.41
C THR A 21 -7.62 7.23 6.40
N PHE A 22 -6.73 8.13 5.99
CA PHE A 22 -6.43 9.35 6.74
C PHE A 22 -7.51 10.44 6.55
N ASP A 23 -8.53 10.15 5.72
CA ASP A 23 -9.67 11.03 5.39
C ASP A 23 -9.24 12.44 4.95
N ARG A 24 -8.13 12.52 4.21
CA ARG A 24 -7.63 13.77 3.64
C ARG A 24 -8.12 13.93 2.21
N ARG A 25 -8.88 15.01 1.97
CA ARG A 25 -9.48 15.34 0.67
C ARG A 25 -8.57 16.20 -0.21
N ASP A 26 -7.56 16.84 0.36
CA ASP A 26 -6.56 17.63 -0.39
C ASP A 26 -5.25 16.84 -0.51
N ASP A 27 -4.79 16.60 -1.74
CA ASP A 27 -3.55 15.87 -2.05
C ASP A 27 -2.31 16.52 -1.41
N ARG A 28 -2.32 17.84 -1.20
CA ARG A 28 -1.23 18.57 -0.52
C ARG A 28 -1.19 18.25 0.97
N GLU A 29 -2.32 17.93 1.58
CA GLU A 29 -2.36 17.41 2.94
C GLU A 29 -1.93 15.95 2.99
N ALA A 30 -2.36 15.14 2.01
CA ALA A 30 -1.93 13.75 1.91
C ALA A 30 -0.40 13.63 1.75
N ALA A 31 0.21 14.51 0.95
CA ALA A 31 1.66 14.58 0.77
C ALA A 31 2.44 15.00 2.04
N ARG A 32 1.75 15.59 3.03
CA ARG A 32 2.34 15.98 4.33
C ARG A 32 2.13 14.92 5.42
N ILE A 33 1.46 13.80 5.12
CA ILE A 33 1.35 12.70 6.06
C ILE A 33 2.76 12.16 6.31
N SER A 34 3.18 12.16 7.57
CA SER A 34 4.51 11.69 7.94
C SER A 34 4.63 10.18 7.72
N LEU A 35 5.84 9.72 7.40
CA LEU A 35 6.13 8.30 7.26
C LEU A 35 5.71 7.52 8.51
N ALA A 36 6.05 8.02 9.71
CA ALA A 36 5.63 7.42 10.98
C ALA A 36 4.10 7.25 11.11
N SER A 37 3.30 8.16 10.56
CA SER A 37 1.83 8.04 10.56
C SER A 37 1.37 6.90 9.65
N ILE A 38 2.01 6.75 8.49
CA ILE A 38 1.73 5.67 7.53
C ILE A 38 2.08 4.32 8.14
N GLU A 39 3.26 4.22 8.75
CA GLU A 39 3.71 3.00 9.43
C GLU A 39 2.78 2.61 10.58
N ALA A 40 2.42 3.56 11.46
CA ALA A 40 1.49 3.30 12.54
C ALA A 40 0.07 2.93 12.05
N ALA A 41 -0.33 3.37 10.86
CA ALA A 41 -1.56 2.91 10.23
C ALA A 41 -1.40 1.48 9.72
N ALA A 42 -0.30 1.15 9.03
CA ALA A 42 -0.03 -0.18 8.53
C ALA A 42 0.09 -1.22 9.65
N GLU A 43 0.78 -0.91 10.74
CA GLU A 43 0.87 -1.77 11.93
C GLU A 43 -0.51 -2.10 12.52
N ARG A 44 -1.38 -1.08 12.64
CA ARG A 44 -2.77 -1.29 13.10
C ARG A 44 -3.58 -2.16 12.15
N MET A 45 -3.35 -2.02 10.85
CA MET A 45 -4.03 -2.84 9.83
C MET A 45 -3.53 -4.28 9.83
N ALA A 46 -2.24 -4.51 10.05
CA ALA A 46 -1.66 -5.85 10.16
C ALA A 46 -2.20 -6.63 11.37
N ALA A 47 -2.58 -5.93 12.44
CA ALA A 47 -3.21 -6.53 13.60
C ALA A 47 -4.70 -6.88 13.39
N ALA A 48 -5.32 -6.46 12.28
CA ALA A 48 -6.72 -6.78 11.99
C ALA A 48 -6.85 -8.25 11.55
N PRO A 49 -7.85 -9.01 12.05
CA PRO A 49 -8.04 -10.39 11.65
C PRO A 49 -8.25 -10.56 10.14
N GLY A 50 -7.57 -11.53 9.53
CA GLY A 50 -7.72 -11.86 8.11
C GLY A 50 -6.93 -10.97 7.14
N VAL A 51 -6.02 -10.14 7.64
CA VAL A 51 -5.13 -9.33 6.78
C VAL A 51 -3.84 -10.11 6.51
N ASP A 52 -3.71 -10.65 5.29
CA ASP A 52 -2.51 -11.37 4.85
C ASP A 52 -1.52 -10.49 4.06
N ALA A 53 -1.94 -9.30 3.64
CA ALA A 53 -1.13 -8.33 2.92
C ALA A 53 -1.74 -6.91 3.03
N ILE A 54 -0.91 -5.88 2.91
CA ILE A 54 -1.36 -4.48 2.93
C ILE A 54 -1.06 -3.82 1.57
N PHE A 55 -2.07 -3.16 1.00
CA PHE A 55 -1.90 -2.27 -0.15
C PHE A 55 -2.10 -0.81 0.25
N ILE A 56 -1.05 0.00 0.09
CA ILE A 56 -1.09 1.44 0.32
C ILE A 56 -1.42 2.15 -0.99
N SER A 57 -2.68 2.54 -1.11
CA SER A 57 -3.20 3.32 -2.23
C SER A 57 -2.79 4.78 -2.10
N CYS A 58 -2.04 5.29 -3.09
CA CYS A 58 -1.72 6.69 -3.43
C CYS A 58 -0.23 6.83 -3.75
N THR A 59 0.09 7.46 -4.89
CA THR A 59 1.49 7.73 -5.28
C THR A 59 2.13 8.86 -4.47
N SER A 60 1.32 9.74 -3.87
CA SER A 60 1.77 10.86 -3.03
C SER A 60 2.27 10.42 -1.64
N LEU A 61 2.02 9.16 -1.24
CA LEU A 61 2.50 8.61 0.02
C LEU A 61 3.92 8.04 -0.16
N ARG A 62 4.88 8.65 0.53
CA ARG A 62 6.31 8.33 0.45
C ARG A 62 6.65 7.19 1.41
N VAL A 63 6.13 6.00 1.13
CA VAL A 63 6.35 4.79 1.96
C VAL A 63 7.29 3.78 1.31
N ALA A 64 7.52 3.88 0.01
CA ALA A 64 8.22 2.85 -0.77
C ALA A 64 9.60 2.48 -0.19
N GLU A 65 10.37 3.47 0.25
CA GLU A 65 11.71 3.27 0.83
C GLU A 65 11.70 2.59 2.21
N ALA A 66 10.58 2.66 2.94
CA ALA A 66 10.44 2.15 4.31
C ALA A 66 9.69 0.82 4.38
N VAL A 67 9.20 0.31 3.25
CA VAL A 67 8.37 -0.90 3.23
C VAL A 67 9.12 -2.12 3.74
N ALA A 68 10.37 -2.34 3.35
CA ALA A 68 11.12 -3.51 3.78
C ALA A 68 11.27 -3.56 5.32
N GLU A 69 11.56 -2.43 5.96
CA GLU A 69 11.64 -2.34 7.42
C GLU A 69 10.27 -2.51 8.09
N LEU A 70 9.21 -2.00 7.46
CA LEU A 70 7.84 -2.16 7.92
C LEU A 70 7.38 -3.62 7.85
N GLU A 71 7.63 -4.32 6.73
CA GLU A 71 7.32 -5.74 6.54
C GLU A 71 8.01 -6.61 7.59
N LEU A 72 9.29 -6.33 7.89
CA LEU A 72 10.01 -7.02 8.97
C LEU A 72 9.36 -6.84 10.34
N ARG A 73 8.76 -5.67 10.61
CA ARG A 73 8.06 -5.41 11.89
C ARG A 73 6.69 -6.07 11.96
N ILE A 74 5.91 -6.04 10.88
CA ILE A 74 4.52 -6.51 10.89
C ILE A 74 4.35 -7.97 10.49
N GLY A 75 5.35 -8.57 9.84
CA GLY A 75 5.36 -9.98 9.46
C GLY A 75 4.49 -10.36 8.25
N ILE A 76 3.95 -9.37 7.53
CA ILE A 76 3.14 -9.56 6.32
C ILE A 76 3.61 -8.60 5.22
N PRO A 77 3.45 -8.97 3.93
CA PRO A 77 3.88 -8.13 2.82
C PRO A 77 3.08 -6.82 2.72
N VAL A 78 3.77 -5.76 2.32
CA VAL A 78 3.23 -4.42 2.09
C VAL A 78 3.61 -3.97 0.68
N THR A 79 2.62 -3.59 -0.12
CA THR A 79 2.86 -2.99 -1.43
C THR A 79 2.15 -1.65 -1.57
N SER A 80 2.55 -0.86 -2.57
CA SER A 80 2.02 0.49 -2.79
C SER A 80 1.80 0.76 -4.27
N SER A 81 1.05 1.83 -4.58
CA SER A 81 0.91 2.29 -5.98
C SER A 81 2.27 2.60 -6.62
N ASN A 82 3.24 3.09 -5.84
CA ASN A 82 4.59 3.37 -6.32
C ASN A 82 5.35 2.08 -6.65
N HIS A 83 5.22 1.02 -5.84
CA HIS A 83 5.81 -0.29 -6.14
C HIS A 83 5.22 -0.90 -7.42
N ALA A 84 3.90 -0.93 -7.52
CA ALA A 84 3.22 -1.47 -8.69
C ALA A 84 3.61 -0.72 -9.98
N MET A 85 3.75 0.61 -9.91
CA MET A 85 4.20 1.43 -11.04
C MET A 85 5.66 1.15 -11.40
N ALA A 86 6.57 1.11 -10.43
CA ALA A 86 7.97 0.79 -10.67
C ALA A 86 8.14 -0.61 -11.28
N TRP A 87 7.44 -1.60 -10.73
CA TRP A 87 7.40 -2.97 -11.26
C TRP A 87 6.92 -2.99 -12.72
N LEU A 88 5.82 -2.30 -13.04
CA LEU A 88 5.29 -2.23 -14.40
C LEU A 88 6.28 -1.57 -15.37
N CYS A 89 6.94 -0.48 -14.97
CA CYS A 89 7.95 0.18 -15.79
C CYS A 89 9.12 -0.76 -16.13
N LEU A 90 9.59 -1.57 -15.19
CA LEU A 90 10.65 -2.55 -15.42
C LEU A 90 10.21 -3.65 -16.41
N ARG A 91 8.96 -4.14 -16.30
CA ARG A 91 8.38 -5.10 -17.25
C ARG A 91 8.29 -4.54 -18.65
N LEU A 92 7.84 -3.29 -18.79
CA LEU A 92 7.76 -2.62 -20.09
C LEU A 92 9.14 -2.36 -20.70
N ALA A 93 10.19 -2.21 -19.89
CA ALA A 93 11.57 -2.09 -20.33
C ALA A 93 12.24 -3.44 -20.65
N GLY A 94 11.56 -4.57 -20.46
CA GLY A 94 12.10 -5.92 -20.71
C GLY A 94 13.10 -6.42 -19.65
N ILE A 95 13.08 -5.87 -18.44
CA ILE A 95 14.07 -6.19 -17.39
C ILE A 95 13.48 -7.22 -16.42
N ASP A 96 13.43 -8.52 -16.68
CA ASP A 96 12.65 -9.54 -15.92
C ASP A 96 13.15 -9.98 -14.54
N ASP A 97 13.90 -9.11 -13.87
CA ASP A 97 14.44 -9.39 -12.53
C ASP A 97 13.34 -9.60 -11.49
N VAL A 98 13.58 -10.58 -10.61
CA VAL A 98 12.79 -10.82 -9.40
C VAL A 98 13.47 -10.05 -8.27
N VAL A 99 12.91 -8.90 -7.91
CA VAL A 99 13.35 -8.14 -6.73
C VAL A 99 12.72 -8.81 -5.50
N PRO A 100 13.52 -9.19 -4.48
CA PRO A 100 13.01 -9.76 -3.22
C PRO A 100 12.06 -8.83 -2.47
#